data_AF-A0A966D6B1-F1
#
_entry.id   AF-A0A966D6B1-F1
#
_cell.length_a   1.000
_cell.length_b   1.000
_cell.length_c   1.000
_cell.angle_alpha   90.00
_cell.angle_beta   90.00
_cell.angle_gamma   90.00
#
_symmetry.space_group_name_H-M   'P 1'
#
loop_
_entity.id
_entity.type
_entity.pdbx_description
1 polymer ?
#
loop_
_entity_poly.entity_id
_entity_poly.type
_entity_poly.pdbx_seq_one_letter_code
_entity_poly.pdbx_strand_id
1 'polypeptide(L)'
;FLFLKENYKNKIACVTGALVYGFSGFSITWSQFVTVGFSMIWLPLILLNINRFFKLRRIKYLFYISPLLFLLMSAGHFQALIYGCLFSGLYFLWKLFQTHQQKFKKVFFFTISVVLGILFMSVQIIPTLELSRYSIRFNENYISEYDYGLLSLDRIVTLFAPDYFGNPSTSNFWGSFNYHETVIYCGIIAVFAIIFILFQFKKIKDEKFFLISALITLLLAFNTPIGKLIYYFHLPGLSTSAAGRIIFIFIFCIAVLTAYFIENISIHVFKKCFRFYWGYFVFLGITTISTFLIYKNILQTGILTNNFRTSLRNLAIPILISITFFLILALVKNQKIKSILILLLVVGDLFRFGWKYTPFVHQQYTYPQTEISNFLKNQSGLFRIEKEKGALLPPNTWASYNLSATSGYDPMALNSYVYFYDEFLNESKTPGVSRYSEIDKYNAQSLGETNVKYLLAFKYKKDGGMDKISPNGDHLNKNINLKDWKKVYEYGSIVVLENQKFKPRIEIKDQNQGLISAIVYSSNKVTFKVDTTSDNSVIILRDTWYPGWKAYVNGQEVPINKYMNIYRQINIPKGESSVEFIYKPKSFIYGLYISFFGLTTWIIFILKFKKKEI
;
A
#
# COMPACT_ATOMS: atom_id res chain seq x y z
N PHE A 1 12.81 -13.11 -14.75
CA PHE A 1 13.85 -13.83 -15.52
C PHE A 1 13.65 -15.35 -15.53
N LEU A 2 13.67 -16.05 -14.38
CA LEU A 2 13.59 -17.53 -14.34
C LEU A 2 12.37 -18.11 -15.06
N PHE A 3 11.19 -17.52 -14.86
CA PHE A 3 9.96 -17.87 -15.59
C PHE A 3 10.14 -17.79 -17.11
N LEU A 4 10.71 -16.69 -17.61
CA LEU A 4 10.93 -16.45 -19.04
C LEU A 4 11.92 -17.44 -19.63
N LYS A 5 13.00 -17.78 -18.89
CA LYS A 5 14.03 -18.73 -19.33
C LYS A 5 13.48 -20.14 -19.59
N GLU A 6 12.33 -20.51 -19.02
CA GLU A 6 11.70 -21.80 -19.33
C GLU A 6 10.95 -21.84 -20.65
N ASN A 7 10.48 -20.68 -21.12
CA ASN A 7 9.66 -20.52 -22.31
C ASN A 7 10.47 -20.03 -23.52
N TYR A 8 11.58 -19.32 -23.28
CA TYR A 8 12.34 -18.56 -24.29
C TYR A 8 13.82 -18.94 -24.28
N LYS A 9 14.44 -19.04 -25.46
CA LYS A 9 15.85 -19.44 -25.61
C LYS A 9 16.79 -18.22 -25.53
N ASN A 10 16.34 -17.08 -26.03
CA ASN A 10 17.16 -15.87 -26.06
C ASN A 10 17.29 -15.26 -24.64
N LYS A 11 18.50 -15.31 -24.07
CA LYS A 11 18.80 -14.74 -22.74
C LYS A 11 18.52 -13.24 -22.68
N ILE A 12 18.82 -12.49 -23.75
CA ILE A 12 18.59 -11.05 -23.81
C ILE A 12 17.10 -10.76 -23.72
N ALA A 13 16.28 -11.48 -24.50
CA ALA A 13 14.82 -11.36 -24.43
C ALA A 13 14.28 -11.62 -23.01
N CYS A 14 14.80 -12.65 -22.33
CA CYS A 14 14.43 -12.98 -20.96
C CYS A 14 14.83 -11.88 -19.96
N VAL A 15 16.01 -11.26 -20.14
CA VAL A 15 16.46 -10.14 -19.31
C VAL A 15 15.59 -8.92 -19.58
N THR A 16 15.32 -8.58 -20.84
CA THR A 16 14.50 -7.42 -21.19
C THR A 16 13.10 -7.52 -20.60
N GLY A 17 12.42 -8.67 -20.74
CA GLY A 17 11.12 -8.88 -20.10
C GLY A 17 11.18 -8.78 -18.57
N ALA A 18 12.25 -9.27 -17.94
CA ALA A 18 12.42 -9.13 -16.49
C ALA A 18 12.62 -7.67 -16.05
N LEU A 19 13.36 -6.87 -16.84
CA LEU A 19 13.55 -5.44 -16.58
C LEU A 19 12.25 -4.66 -16.76
N VAL A 20 11.48 -4.96 -17.81
CA VAL A 20 10.14 -4.39 -18.02
C VAL A 20 9.26 -4.62 -16.80
N TYR A 21 9.26 -5.82 -16.23
CA TYR A 21 8.49 -6.09 -15.01
C TYR A 21 9.04 -5.35 -13.79
N GLY A 22 10.34 -5.43 -13.54
CA GLY A 22 10.96 -4.87 -12.33
C GLY A 22 11.04 -3.34 -12.28
N PHE A 23 11.14 -2.68 -13.44
CA PHE A 23 11.37 -1.24 -13.56
C PHE A 23 10.25 -0.50 -14.29
N SER A 24 9.08 -1.14 -14.45
CA SER A 24 7.87 -0.46 -14.94
C SER A 24 7.45 0.72 -14.05
N GLY A 25 6.57 1.56 -14.59
CA GLY A 25 5.81 2.59 -13.90
C GLY A 25 5.32 2.15 -12.53
N PHE A 26 4.44 1.16 -12.51
CA PHE A 26 3.87 0.64 -11.27
C PHE A 26 4.95 0.12 -10.30
N SER A 27 5.92 -0.68 -10.77
CA SER A 27 6.95 -1.25 -9.90
C SER A 27 7.81 -0.18 -9.22
N ILE A 28 8.20 0.85 -9.95
CA ILE A 28 9.00 1.97 -9.42
C ILE A 28 8.17 2.85 -8.51
N THR A 29 6.99 3.29 -8.95
CA THR A 29 6.21 4.27 -8.18
C THR A 29 5.66 3.68 -6.90
N TRP A 30 5.46 2.36 -6.87
CA TRP A 30 5.06 1.61 -5.68
C TRP A 30 6.22 1.05 -4.86
N SER A 31 7.48 1.25 -5.28
CA SER A 31 8.64 0.69 -4.57
C SER A 31 8.77 1.21 -3.13
N GLN A 32 8.31 2.43 -2.85
CA GLN A 32 8.26 3.00 -1.50
C GLN A 32 7.16 2.36 -0.63
N PHE A 33 6.14 1.77 -1.26
CA PHE A 33 5.10 0.98 -0.60
C PHE A 33 5.51 -0.49 -0.63
N VAL A 34 6.43 -0.85 0.25
CA VAL A 34 7.13 -2.15 0.28
C VAL A 34 6.18 -3.37 0.18
N THR A 35 4.96 -3.27 0.74
CA THR A 35 3.93 -4.31 0.68
C THR A 35 3.56 -4.72 -0.76
N VAL A 36 3.45 -3.77 -1.69
CA VAL A 36 3.12 -4.03 -3.10
C VAL A 36 4.28 -4.72 -3.81
N GLY A 37 5.50 -4.22 -3.61
CA GLY A 37 6.71 -4.84 -4.16
C GLY A 37 6.84 -6.30 -3.73
N PHE A 38 6.64 -6.58 -2.45
CA PHE A 38 6.65 -7.95 -1.93
C PHE A 38 5.53 -8.82 -2.50
N SER A 39 4.33 -8.30 -2.76
CA SER A 39 3.30 -9.10 -3.43
C SER A 39 3.66 -9.43 -4.88
N MET A 40 4.27 -8.51 -5.62
CA MET A 40 4.58 -8.68 -7.03
C MET A 40 5.63 -9.77 -7.30
N ILE A 41 6.67 -9.88 -6.46
CA ILE A 41 7.81 -10.77 -6.73
C ILE A 41 7.46 -12.26 -6.73
N TRP A 42 6.37 -12.66 -6.08
CA TRP A 42 5.98 -14.08 -5.96
C TRP A 42 5.21 -14.60 -7.17
N LEU A 43 4.49 -13.73 -7.88
CA LEU A 43 3.68 -14.11 -9.03
C LEU A 43 4.47 -14.86 -10.13
N PRO A 44 5.64 -14.37 -10.59
CA PRO A 44 6.43 -15.09 -11.60
C PRO A 44 6.89 -16.47 -11.11
N LEU A 45 7.15 -16.65 -9.82
CA LEU A 45 7.60 -17.92 -9.23
C LEU A 45 6.45 -18.93 -9.11
N ILE A 46 5.23 -18.47 -8.82
CA ILE A 46 4.04 -19.32 -8.84
C ILE A 46 3.83 -19.86 -10.26
N LEU A 47 3.84 -18.99 -11.27
CA LEU A 47 3.67 -19.39 -12.67
C LEU A 47 4.81 -20.28 -13.18
N LEU A 48 6.05 -20.05 -12.73
CA LEU A 48 7.20 -20.92 -13.00
C LEU A 48 6.93 -22.35 -12.52
N ASN A 49 6.40 -22.51 -11.30
CA ASN A 49 6.11 -23.82 -10.75
C ASN A 49 4.91 -24.49 -11.44
N ILE A 50 3.90 -23.72 -11.86
CA ILE A 50 2.82 -24.23 -12.73
C ILE A 50 3.42 -24.76 -14.05
N ASN A 51 4.31 -24.02 -14.68
CA ASN A 51 4.97 -24.46 -15.92
C ASN A 51 5.80 -25.73 -15.71
N ARG A 52 6.63 -25.78 -14.67
CA ARG A 52 7.41 -26.97 -14.33
C ARG A 52 6.52 -28.18 -14.05
N PHE A 53 5.40 -28.00 -13.38
CA PHE A 53 4.44 -29.07 -13.15
C PHE A 53 3.94 -29.67 -14.46
N PHE A 54 3.44 -28.85 -15.39
CA PHE A 54 2.91 -29.35 -16.66
C PHE A 54 4.01 -29.88 -17.60
N LYS A 55 5.20 -29.29 -17.59
CA LYS A 55 6.34 -29.68 -18.44
C LYS A 55 7.03 -30.95 -17.96
N LEU A 56 7.31 -31.04 -16.65
CA LEU A 56 8.06 -32.16 -16.05
C LEU A 56 7.15 -33.23 -15.43
N ARG A 57 5.84 -32.99 -15.36
CA ARG A 57 4.82 -33.91 -14.80
C ARG A 57 5.09 -34.35 -13.36
N ARG A 58 5.72 -33.50 -12.54
CA ARG A 58 6.07 -33.82 -11.14
C ARG A 58 5.24 -33.02 -10.15
N ILE A 59 4.50 -33.72 -9.28
CA ILE A 59 3.57 -33.13 -8.31
C ILE A 59 4.24 -32.11 -7.38
N LYS A 60 5.50 -32.35 -6.99
CA LYS A 60 6.23 -31.48 -6.07
C LYS A 60 6.22 -29.99 -6.46
N TYR A 61 6.14 -29.68 -7.75
CA TYR A 61 6.10 -28.30 -8.22
C TYR A 61 4.78 -27.61 -7.84
N LEU A 62 3.66 -28.34 -7.75
CA LEU A 62 2.42 -27.77 -7.19
C LEU A 62 2.60 -27.43 -5.71
N PHE A 63 3.23 -28.30 -4.94
CA PHE A 63 3.46 -28.03 -3.52
C PHE A 63 4.46 -26.90 -3.28
N TYR A 64 5.38 -26.59 -4.20
CA TYR A 64 6.19 -25.37 -4.10
C TYR A 64 5.37 -24.07 -4.23
N ILE A 65 4.12 -24.15 -4.70
CA ILE A 65 3.20 -23.00 -4.75
C ILE A 65 2.72 -22.63 -3.33
N SER A 66 2.53 -23.58 -2.41
CA SER A 66 2.04 -23.32 -1.05
C SER A 66 2.85 -22.28 -0.27
N PRO A 67 4.19 -22.38 -0.13
CA PRO A 67 4.98 -21.34 0.54
C PRO A 67 5.00 -20.02 -0.25
N LEU A 68 4.89 -20.04 -1.58
CA LEU A 68 4.83 -18.82 -2.39
C LEU A 68 3.50 -18.07 -2.20
N LEU A 69 2.39 -18.80 -2.06
CA LEU A 69 1.09 -18.23 -1.71
C LEU A 69 1.12 -17.65 -0.31
N PHE A 70 1.72 -18.33 0.66
CA PHE A 70 1.94 -17.77 1.99
C PHE A 70 2.69 -16.43 1.91
N LEU A 71 3.80 -16.35 1.18
CA LEU A 71 4.58 -15.12 1.03
C LEU A 71 3.81 -14.00 0.30
N LEU A 72 2.99 -14.37 -0.70
CA LEU A 72 2.09 -13.44 -1.38
C LEU A 72 1.01 -12.88 -0.43
N MET A 73 0.46 -13.74 0.42
CA MET A 73 -0.56 -13.38 1.41
C MET A 73 0.02 -12.52 2.55
N SER A 74 1.19 -12.89 3.07
CA SER A 74 1.83 -12.21 4.19
C SER A 74 2.41 -10.84 3.84
N ALA A 75 2.59 -10.55 2.55
CA ALA A 75 3.02 -9.25 2.05
C ALA A 75 2.08 -8.09 2.44
N GLY A 76 0.83 -8.39 2.84
CA GLY A 76 -0.09 -7.41 3.42
C GLY A 76 -0.82 -6.52 2.42
N HIS A 77 -0.64 -6.72 1.11
CA HIS A 77 -1.40 -6.00 0.08
C HIS A 77 -2.56 -6.84 -0.48
N PHE A 78 -3.73 -6.73 0.16
CA PHE A 78 -4.90 -7.59 -0.07
C PHE A 78 -5.37 -7.66 -1.53
N GLN A 79 -5.33 -6.53 -2.24
CA GLN A 79 -5.77 -6.49 -3.64
C GLN A 79 -4.79 -7.21 -4.59
N ALA A 80 -3.48 -7.11 -4.31
CA ALA A 80 -2.47 -7.81 -5.10
C ALA A 80 -2.52 -9.32 -4.85
N LEU A 81 -2.85 -9.73 -3.62
CA LEU A 81 -3.15 -11.11 -3.28
C LEU A 81 -4.32 -11.65 -4.13
N ILE A 82 -5.48 -10.98 -4.15
CA ILE A 82 -6.65 -11.44 -4.92
C ILE A 82 -6.30 -11.56 -6.42
N TYR A 83 -5.71 -10.52 -7.00
CA TYR A 83 -5.32 -10.54 -8.42
C TYR A 83 -4.28 -11.60 -8.73
N GLY A 84 -3.26 -11.78 -7.88
CA GLY A 84 -2.21 -12.79 -8.05
C GLY A 84 -2.76 -14.22 -7.98
N CYS A 85 -3.63 -14.50 -7.02
CA CYS A 85 -4.30 -15.80 -6.88
C CYS A 85 -5.23 -16.10 -8.06
N LEU A 86 -6.09 -15.14 -8.43
CA LEU A 86 -7.01 -15.29 -9.56
C LEU A 86 -6.23 -15.53 -10.87
N PHE A 87 -5.23 -14.72 -11.16
CA PHE A 87 -4.41 -14.86 -12.36
C PHE A 87 -3.65 -16.19 -12.40
N SER A 88 -3.08 -16.62 -11.27
CA SER A 88 -2.40 -17.92 -11.17
C SER A 88 -3.35 -19.10 -11.37
N GLY A 89 -4.57 -19.01 -10.82
CA GLY A 89 -5.62 -20.01 -11.02
C GLY A 89 -6.09 -20.08 -12.47
N LEU A 90 -6.34 -18.93 -13.11
CA LEU A 90 -6.69 -18.85 -14.52
C LEU A 90 -5.56 -19.41 -15.43
N TYR A 91 -4.29 -19.14 -15.09
CA TYR A 91 -3.16 -19.71 -15.82
C TYR A 91 -3.06 -21.23 -15.67
N PHE A 92 -3.29 -21.75 -14.45
CA PHE A 92 -3.36 -23.18 -14.21
C PHE A 92 -4.49 -23.83 -15.04
N LEU A 93 -5.67 -23.22 -15.06
CA LEU A 93 -6.80 -23.70 -15.88
C LEU A 93 -6.48 -23.65 -17.37
N TRP A 94 -5.86 -22.58 -17.86
CA TRP A 94 -5.40 -22.48 -19.25
C TRP A 94 -4.49 -23.65 -19.64
N LYS A 95 -3.50 -23.98 -18.80
CA LYS A 95 -2.62 -25.14 -19.01
C LYS A 95 -3.36 -26.49 -18.89
N LEU A 96 -4.33 -26.57 -17.99
CA LEU A 96 -5.16 -27.75 -17.80
C LEU A 96 -6.01 -28.05 -19.04
N PHE A 97 -6.61 -27.03 -19.66
CA PHE A 97 -7.43 -27.17 -20.86
C PHE A 97 -6.62 -27.66 -22.07
N GLN A 98 -5.34 -27.32 -22.16
CA GLN A 98 -4.43 -27.83 -23.19
C GLN A 98 -4.02 -29.30 -22.98
N THR A 99 -4.32 -29.90 -21.82
CA THR A 99 -3.97 -31.29 -21.54
C THR A 99 -5.20 -32.20 -21.61
N HIS A 100 -5.06 -33.40 -22.18
CA HIS A 100 -6.17 -34.35 -22.32
C HIS A 100 -6.32 -35.36 -21.18
N GLN A 101 -5.26 -35.62 -20.40
CA GLN A 101 -5.26 -36.70 -19.39
C GLN A 101 -5.17 -36.20 -17.94
N GLN A 102 -5.80 -36.98 -17.04
CA GLN A 102 -5.78 -36.87 -15.58
C GLN A 102 -6.20 -35.49 -15.03
N LYS A 103 -7.16 -34.80 -15.66
CA LYS A 103 -7.57 -33.44 -15.27
C LYS A 103 -7.99 -33.33 -13.80
N PHE A 104 -8.82 -34.27 -13.32
CA PHE A 104 -9.30 -34.29 -11.94
C PHE A 104 -8.15 -34.34 -10.92
N LYS A 105 -7.20 -35.26 -11.09
CA LYS A 105 -6.05 -35.42 -10.20
C LYS A 105 -5.18 -34.17 -10.16
N LYS A 106 -5.00 -33.49 -11.29
CA LYS A 106 -4.24 -32.23 -11.36
C LYS A 106 -4.92 -31.11 -10.58
N VAL A 107 -6.24 -30.96 -10.76
CA VAL A 107 -7.05 -29.99 -10.01
C VAL A 107 -6.99 -30.31 -8.52
N PHE A 108 -7.17 -31.58 -8.13
CA PHE A 108 -7.10 -32.01 -6.74
C PHE A 108 -5.78 -31.60 -6.06
N PHE A 109 -4.62 -31.91 -6.66
CA PHE A 109 -3.33 -31.52 -6.07
C PHE A 109 -3.08 -30.01 -6.08
N PHE A 110 -3.58 -29.29 -7.09
CA PHE A 110 -3.50 -27.83 -7.10
C PHE A 110 -4.33 -27.23 -5.96
N THR A 111 -5.57 -27.71 -5.78
CA THR A 111 -6.45 -27.29 -4.67
C THR A 111 -5.80 -27.58 -3.31
N ILE A 112 -5.23 -28.76 -3.10
CA ILE A 112 -4.50 -29.06 -1.85
C ILE A 112 -3.35 -28.07 -1.65
N SER A 113 -2.60 -27.75 -2.71
CA SER A 113 -1.48 -26.81 -2.61
C SER A 113 -1.94 -25.41 -2.22
N VAL A 114 -3.09 -24.95 -2.73
CA VAL A 114 -3.73 -23.68 -2.34
C VAL A 114 -4.19 -23.73 -0.89
N VAL A 115 -4.90 -24.80 -0.49
CA VAL A 115 -5.37 -24.99 0.90
C VAL A 115 -4.20 -24.97 1.88
N LEU A 116 -3.09 -25.64 1.58
CA LEU A 116 -1.88 -25.60 2.43
C LEU A 116 -1.30 -24.20 2.54
N GLY A 117 -1.29 -23.42 1.46
CA GLY A 117 -0.88 -22.01 1.50
C GLY A 117 -1.76 -21.17 2.43
N ILE A 118 -3.08 -21.41 2.43
CA ILE A 118 -4.03 -20.75 3.34
C ILE A 118 -3.79 -21.19 4.79
N LEU A 119 -3.57 -22.49 5.02
CA LEU A 119 -3.27 -23.02 6.35
C LEU A 119 -1.98 -22.41 6.91
N PHE A 120 -0.90 -22.28 6.12
CA PHE A 120 0.32 -21.59 6.57
C PHE A 120 0.05 -20.17 7.07
N MET A 121 -0.85 -19.47 6.38
CA MET A 121 -1.19 -18.09 6.65
C MET A 121 -2.18 -17.91 7.81
N SER A 122 -2.74 -18.98 8.39
CA SER A 122 -3.77 -18.87 9.43
C SER A 122 -3.32 -18.07 10.66
N VAL A 123 -2.03 -18.07 10.97
CA VAL A 123 -1.42 -17.28 12.06
C VAL A 123 -1.64 -15.76 11.88
N GLN A 124 -1.80 -15.30 10.64
CA GLN A 124 -2.07 -13.91 10.31
C GLN A 124 -3.53 -13.70 9.88
N ILE A 125 -4.10 -14.57 9.02
CA ILE A 125 -5.47 -14.43 8.52
C ILE A 125 -6.51 -14.45 9.63
N ILE A 126 -6.39 -15.35 10.62
CA ILE A 126 -7.41 -15.48 11.66
C ILE A 126 -7.46 -14.21 12.54
N PRO A 127 -6.34 -13.68 13.04
CA PRO A 127 -6.33 -12.36 13.69
C PRO A 127 -6.83 -11.23 12.79
N THR A 128 -6.48 -11.22 11.49
CA THR A 128 -6.99 -10.21 10.56
C THR A 128 -8.51 -10.26 10.43
N LEU A 129 -9.10 -11.46 10.37
CA LEU A 129 -10.56 -11.65 10.32
C LEU A 129 -11.26 -11.26 11.63
N GLU A 130 -10.58 -11.36 12.78
CA GLU A 130 -11.07 -10.83 14.05
C GLU A 130 -11.05 -9.30 14.03
N LEU A 131 -9.92 -8.69 13.66
CA LEU A 131 -9.76 -7.24 13.57
C LEU A 131 -10.70 -6.60 12.55
N SER A 132 -10.94 -7.24 11.40
CA SER A 132 -11.86 -6.73 10.38
C SER A 132 -13.27 -6.50 10.91
N ARG A 133 -13.72 -7.28 11.91
CA ARG A 133 -15.06 -7.11 12.53
C ARG A 133 -15.18 -5.85 13.37
N TYR A 134 -14.05 -5.30 13.83
CA TYR A 134 -13.99 -4.11 14.67
C TYR A 134 -13.46 -2.88 13.94
N SER A 135 -13.09 -3.03 12.66
CA SER A 135 -12.37 -2.01 11.91
C SER A 135 -13.29 -1.14 11.06
N ILE A 136 -12.92 0.14 10.91
CA ILE A 136 -13.73 1.12 10.17
C ILE A 136 -13.65 0.91 8.67
N ARG A 137 -12.67 0.12 8.26
CA ARG A 137 -12.39 -0.19 6.86
C ARG A 137 -13.59 -0.74 6.10
N PHE A 138 -14.50 -1.44 6.76
CA PHE A 138 -15.69 -2.03 6.13
C PHE A 138 -16.93 -1.12 6.17
N ASN A 139 -16.83 0.02 6.85
CA ASN A 139 -17.88 1.04 6.93
C ASN A 139 -17.57 2.28 6.09
N GLU A 140 -16.34 2.39 5.55
CA GLU A 140 -15.94 3.45 4.61
C GLU A 140 -16.52 3.18 3.20
N ASN A 141 -17.61 3.86 2.83
CA ASN A 141 -18.26 3.66 1.52
C ASN A 141 -17.74 4.57 0.40
N TYR A 142 -16.93 5.59 0.70
CA TYR A 142 -16.47 6.56 -0.32
C TYR A 142 -15.75 5.90 -1.50
N ILE A 143 -15.12 4.74 -1.30
CA ILE A 143 -14.41 4.05 -2.37
C ILE A 143 -15.39 3.50 -3.41
N SER A 144 -16.46 2.85 -2.96
CA SER A 144 -17.48 2.28 -3.83
C SER A 144 -18.45 3.33 -4.36
N GLU A 145 -18.73 4.39 -3.61
CA GLU A 145 -19.69 5.44 -4.01
C GLU A 145 -19.14 6.36 -5.10
N TYR A 146 -17.82 6.57 -5.14
CA TYR A 146 -17.18 7.50 -6.09
C TYR A 146 -16.33 6.80 -7.16
N ASP A 147 -16.50 5.49 -7.39
CA ASP A 147 -15.68 4.68 -8.30
C ASP A 147 -14.16 4.90 -8.06
N TYR A 148 -13.78 5.03 -6.78
CA TYR A 148 -12.48 5.58 -6.40
C TYR A 148 -11.34 4.62 -6.79
N GLY A 149 -10.40 5.12 -7.58
CA GLY A 149 -9.21 4.39 -8.00
C GLY A 149 -9.30 3.70 -9.36
N LEU A 150 -10.34 3.94 -10.16
CA LEU A 150 -10.30 3.68 -11.60
C LEU A 150 -9.56 4.81 -12.35
N LEU A 151 -8.83 4.44 -13.41
CA LEU A 151 -8.09 5.39 -14.23
C LEU A 151 -9.02 6.14 -15.17
N SER A 152 -8.90 7.47 -15.24
CA SER A 152 -9.55 8.25 -16.30
C SER A 152 -8.94 7.92 -17.66
N LEU A 153 -9.74 7.99 -18.73
CA LEU A 153 -9.31 7.55 -20.07
C LEU A 153 -8.11 8.34 -20.62
N ASP A 154 -7.94 9.60 -20.21
CA ASP A 154 -6.77 10.42 -20.56
C ASP A 154 -5.45 9.82 -20.02
N ARG A 155 -5.48 8.95 -19.00
CA ARG A 155 -4.28 8.28 -18.46
C ARG A 155 -3.69 7.24 -19.38
N ILE A 156 -4.39 6.82 -20.44
CA ILE A 156 -3.85 5.86 -21.41
C ILE A 156 -2.57 6.38 -22.09
N VAL A 157 -2.42 7.71 -22.22
CA VAL A 157 -1.21 8.34 -22.77
C VAL A 157 0.04 8.01 -21.95
N THR A 158 -0.11 7.77 -20.64
CA THR A 158 1.01 7.44 -19.75
C THR A 158 1.63 6.07 -20.01
N LEU A 159 0.93 5.21 -20.76
CA LEU A 159 1.50 3.97 -21.29
C LEU A 159 2.67 4.25 -22.25
N PHE A 160 2.62 5.38 -22.95
CA PHE A 160 3.62 5.78 -23.93
C PHE A 160 4.53 6.91 -23.45
N ALA A 161 3.98 7.84 -22.67
CA ALA A 161 4.64 9.03 -22.19
C ALA A 161 4.37 9.18 -20.68
N PRO A 162 5.19 8.56 -19.81
CA PRO A 162 4.89 8.45 -18.37
C PRO A 162 4.68 9.79 -17.69
N ASP A 163 5.48 10.78 -18.07
CA ASP A 163 5.45 12.14 -17.53
C ASP A 163 4.59 13.09 -18.36
N TYR A 164 3.66 12.62 -19.21
CA TYR A 164 2.85 13.51 -20.05
C TYR A 164 2.15 14.59 -19.20
N PHE A 165 1.62 14.22 -18.04
CA PHE A 165 1.00 15.12 -17.07
C PHE A 165 1.98 15.76 -16.08
N GLY A 166 3.27 15.79 -16.40
CA GLY A 166 4.33 16.23 -15.48
C GLY A 166 4.78 15.12 -14.52
N ASN A 167 5.62 15.50 -13.55
CA ASN A 167 6.20 14.58 -12.56
C ASN A 167 6.32 15.28 -11.19
N PRO A 168 5.88 14.62 -10.10
CA PRO A 168 5.84 15.22 -8.77
C PRO A 168 7.23 15.62 -8.25
N SER A 169 8.29 14.88 -8.62
CA SER A 169 9.67 15.21 -8.24
C SER A 169 10.19 16.50 -8.89
N THR A 170 9.46 17.03 -9.87
CA THR A 170 9.77 18.31 -10.54
C THR A 170 8.72 19.39 -10.30
N SER A 171 7.81 19.18 -9.33
CA SER A 171 6.76 20.12 -8.93
C SER A 171 5.91 20.68 -10.09
N ASN A 172 5.72 19.89 -11.15
CA ASN A 172 4.95 20.27 -12.35
C ASN A 172 3.90 19.22 -12.73
N PHE A 173 3.60 18.29 -11.82
CA PHE A 173 2.54 17.32 -12.04
C PHE A 173 1.18 17.99 -11.95
N TRP A 174 0.37 17.83 -13.00
CA TRP A 174 -0.95 18.44 -13.14
C TRP A 174 -2.04 17.42 -13.49
N GLY A 175 -1.71 16.12 -13.42
CA GLY A 175 -2.68 15.06 -13.57
C GLY A 175 -3.63 14.98 -12.37
N SER A 176 -4.82 14.42 -12.60
CA SER A 176 -5.73 14.05 -11.53
C SER A 176 -5.17 12.86 -10.74
N PHE A 177 -5.53 12.81 -9.45
CA PHE A 177 -5.16 11.75 -8.51
C PHE A 177 -3.65 11.63 -8.26
N ASN A 178 -3.23 10.62 -7.50
CA ASN A 178 -1.82 10.42 -7.18
C ASN A 178 -1.06 9.87 -8.40
N TYR A 179 0.14 10.42 -8.66
CA TYR A 179 1.01 9.96 -9.75
C TYR A 179 1.28 8.44 -9.70
N HIS A 180 1.54 7.89 -8.51
CA HIS A 180 1.85 6.46 -8.36
C HIS A 180 0.66 5.54 -8.67
N GLU A 181 -0.58 6.02 -8.50
CA GLU A 181 -1.79 5.27 -8.82
C GLU A 181 -2.14 5.34 -10.31
N THR A 182 -1.69 6.37 -11.03
CA THR A 182 -2.17 6.69 -12.37
C THR A 182 -1.19 6.36 -13.50
N VAL A 183 0.09 6.17 -13.20
CA VAL A 183 1.11 5.87 -14.20
C VAL A 183 1.14 4.39 -14.52
N ILE A 184 0.80 4.06 -15.78
CA ILE A 184 0.75 2.67 -16.28
C ILE A 184 1.91 2.30 -17.20
N TYR A 185 3.01 3.06 -17.13
CA TYR A 185 4.15 2.91 -18.03
C TYR A 185 4.83 1.55 -17.91
N CYS A 186 5.18 0.92 -19.03
CA CYS A 186 5.91 -0.36 -19.05
C CYS A 186 7.16 -0.32 -19.93
N GLY A 187 7.57 0.86 -20.39
CA GLY A 187 8.64 1.04 -21.38
C GLY A 187 8.07 1.03 -22.79
N ILE A 188 8.51 1.97 -23.64
CA ILE A 188 7.87 2.21 -24.94
C ILE A 188 7.94 1.00 -25.88
N ILE A 189 9.04 0.25 -25.81
CA ILE A 189 9.25 -0.97 -26.59
C ILE A 189 8.26 -2.06 -26.20
N ALA A 190 7.90 -2.12 -24.91
CA ALA A 190 6.96 -3.10 -24.38
C ALA A 190 5.54 -2.85 -24.92
N VAL A 191 5.17 -1.60 -25.15
CA VAL A 191 3.89 -1.24 -25.78
C VAL A 191 3.84 -1.71 -27.23
N PHE A 192 4.94 -1.54 -27.98
CA PHE A 192 5.02 -2.01 -29.36
C PHE A 192 4.98 -3.54 -29.50
N ALA A 193 5.33 -4.28 -28.44
CA ALA A 193 5.17 -5.74 -28.40
C ALA A 193 3.70 -6.16 -28.56
N ILE A 194 2.74 -5.40 -28.02
CA ILE A 194 1.30 -5.71 -28.13
C ILE A 194 0.87 -5.76 -29.61
N ILE A 195 1.21 -4.71 -30.37
CA ILE A 195 0.87 -4.60 -31.79
C ILE A 195 1.49 -5.76 -32.56
N PHE A 196 2.77 -6.06 -32.35
CA PHE A 196 3.44 -7.17 -33.02
C PHE A 196 2.73 -8.51 -32.78
N ILE A 197 2.32 -8.76 -31.54
CA ILE A 197 1.73 -10.04 -31.15
C ILE A 197 0.31 -10.20 -31.71
N LEU A 198 -0.46 -9.11 -31.85
CA LEU A 198 -1.75 -9.14 -32.54
C LEU A 198 -1.59 -9.65 -33.99
N PHE A 199 -0.53 -9.25 -34.71
CA PHE A 199 -0.24 -9.78 -36.05
C PHE A 199 0.27 -11.22 -36.06
N GLN A 200 0.81 -11.70 -34.95
CA GLN A 200 1.27 -13.08 -34.79
C GLN A 200 0.23 -13.96 -34.05
N PHE A 201 -1.00 -13.50 -33.87
CA PHE A 201 -2.01 -14.14 -33.02
C PHE A 201 -2.25 -15.63 -33.36
N LYS A 202 -2.19 -15.99 -34.66
CA LYS A 202 -2.35 -17.38 -35.10
C LYS A 202 -1.16 -18.28 -34.74
N LYS A 203 0.03 -17.72 -34.55
CA LYS A 203 1.30 -18.46 -34.32
C LYS A 203 1.65 -18.62 -32.84
N ILE A 204 1.21 -17.68 -32.00
CA ILE A 204 1.43 -17.74 -30.56
C ILE A 204 0.64 -18.88 -29.90
N LYS A 205 1.19 -19.42 -28.80
CA LYS A 205 0.56 -20.50 -28.04
C LYS A 205 0.16 -19.99 -26.66
N ASP A 206 1.02 -20.18 -25.67
CA ASP A 206 0.78 -19.73 -24.30
C ASP A 206 0.76 -18.21 -24.19
N GLU A 207 1.39 -17.50 -25.12
CA GLU A 207 1.34 -16.04 -25.19
C GLU A 207 -0.07 -15.51 -25.43
N LYS A 208 -1.00 -16.34 -25.98
CA LYS A 208 -2.42 -15.95 -26.10
C LYS A 208 -3.03 -15.64 -24.75
N PHE A 209 -2.71 -16.44 -23.72
CA PHE A 209 -3.19 -16.18 -22.37
C PHE A 209 -2.74 -14.80 -21.90
N PHE A 210 -1.45 -14.50 -22.00
CA PHE A 210 -0.89 -13.22 -21.57
C PHE A 210 -1.44 -12.04 -22.38
N LEU A 211 -1.66 -12.19 -23.69
CA LEU A 211 -2.28 -11.16 -24.52
C LEU A 211 -3.73 -10.88 -24.10
N ILE A 212 -4.55 -11.92 -23.96
CA ILE A 212 -5.95 -11.80 -23.57
C ILE A 212 -6.05 -11.19 -22.16
N SER A 213 -5.24 -11.68 -21.21
CA SER A 213 -5.19 -11.13 -19.86
C SER A 213 -4.72 -9.68 -19.83
N ALA A 214 -3.72 -9.29 -20.64
CA ALA A 214 -3.30 -7.90 -20.75
C ALA A 214 -4.45 -7.00 -21.22
N LEU A 215 -5.17 -7.40 -22.27
CA LEU A 215 -6.31 -6.63 -22.78
C LEU A 215 -7.45 -6.51 -21.74
N ILE A 216 -7.81 -7.61 -21.09
CA ILE A 216 -8.89 -7.62 -20.07
C ILE A 216 -8.50 -6.75 -18.87
N THR A 217 -7.29 -6.93 -18.33
CA THR A 217 -6.83 -6.17 -17.15
C THR A 217 -6.65 -4.70 -17.46
N LEU A 218 -6.22 -4.35 -18.68
CA LEU A 218 -6.20 -2.97 -19.13
C LEU A 218 -7.61 -2.37 -19.14
N LEU A 219 -8.60 -3.06 -19.71
CA LEU A 219 -9.99 -2.58 -19.71
C LEU A 219 -10.58 -2.40 -18.31
N LEU A 220 -10.30 -3.35 -17.39
CA LEU A 220 -10.76 -3.29 -16.00
C LEU A 220 -10.11 -2.16 -15.18
N ALA A 221 -8.95 -1.65 -15.60
CA ALA A 221 -8.25 -0.59 -14.87
C ALA A 221 -8.86 0.81 -15.07
N PHE A 222 -9.61 1.02 -16.16
CA PHE A 222 -10.15 2.33 -16.52
C PHE A 222 -11.60 2.52 -16.08
N ASN A 223 -11.96 3.79 -15.87
CA ASN A 223 -13.30 4.26 -15.56
C ASN A 223 -14.23 4.12 -16.78
N THR A 224 -14.62 2.87 -17.05
CA THR A 224 -15.50 2.44 -18.14
C THR A 224 -16.62 1.58 -17.56
N PRO A 225 -17.72 1.32 -18.29
CA PRO A 225 -18.77 0.41 -17.82
C PRO A 225 -18.22 -0.96 -17.36
N ILE A 226 -17.16 -1.46 -18.02
CA ILE A 226 -16.49 -2.72 -17.67
C ILE A 226 -15.70 -2.60 -16.35
N GLY A 227 -14.91 -1.53 -16.18
CA GLY A 227 -14.15 -1.31 -14.94
C GLY A 227 -15.06 -1.11 -13.72
N LYS A 228 -16.21 -0.43 -13.92
CA LYS A 228 -17.21 -0.20 -12.88
C LYS A 228 -17.90 -1.47 -12.37
N LEU A 229 -17.86 -2.58 -13.11
CA LEU A 229 -18.47 -3.85 -12.68
C LEU A 229 -17.92 -4.33 -11.33
N ILE A 230 -16.64 -4.03 -11.03
CA ILE A 230 -16.01 -4.41 -9.75
C ILE A 230 -16.74 -3.76 -8.57
N TYR A 231 -17.14 -2.50 -8.71
CA TYR A 231 -17.86 -1.74 -7.68
C TYR A 231 -19.35 -2.06 -7.70
N TYR A 232 -19.96 -2.14 -8.88
CA TYR A 232 -21.39 -2.44 -9.06
C TYR A 232 -21.78 -3.79 -8.44
N PHE A 233 -20.97 -4.83 -8.62
CA PHE A 233 -21.23 -6.14 -8.03
C PHE A 233 -20.70 -6.30 -6.59
N HIS A 234 -20.19 -5.22 -5.98
CA HIS A 234 -19.60 -5.23 -4.64
C HIS A 234 -18.63 -6.41 -4.42
N LEU A 235 -17.75 -6.67 -5.40
CA LEU A 235 -16.88 -7.85 -5.35
C LEU A 235 -16.05 -7.83 -4.05
N PRO A 236 -16.21 -8.84 -3.16
CA PRO A 236 -15.63 -8.80 -1.82
C PRO A 236 -14.13 -8.52 -1.86
N GLY A 237 -13.72 -7.46 -1.16
CA GLY A 237 -12.32 -7.04 -1.06
C GLY A 237 -11.76 -6.23 -2.23
N LEU A 238 -12.31 -6.37 -3.43
CA LEU A 238 -11.90 -5.58 -4.60
C LEU A 238 -12.61 -4.23 -4.64
N SER A 239 -13.91 -4.20 -4.30
CA SER A 239 -14.70 -2.96 -4.26
C SER A 239 -14.33 -2.01 -3.12
N THR A 240 -13.55 -2.47 -2.14
CA THR A 240 -13.10 -1.69 -0.98
C THR A 240 -11.72 -1.04 -1.17
N SER A 241 -11.16 -1.08 -2.39
CA SER A 241 -9.84 -0.52 -2.72
C SER A 241 -9.81 0.06 -4.15
N ALA A 242 -8.67 0.63 -4.55
CA ALA A 242 -8.47 1.23 -5.87
C ALA A 242 -8.30 0.17 -6.97
N ALA A 243 -9.37 -0.16 -7.71
CA ALA A 243 -9.41 -1.23 -8.71
C ALA A 243 -8.36 -1.08 -9.84
N GLY A 244 -7.94 0.15 -10.17
CA GLY A 244 -6.92 0.45 -11.17
C GLY A 244 -5.56 -0.24 -10.93
N ARG A 245 -5.27 -0.64 -9.69
CA ARG A 245 -4.05 -1.38 -9.34
C ARG A 245 -3.93 -2.75 -10.00
N ILE A 246 -4.99 -3.27 -10.64
CA ILE A 246 -4.93 -4.46 -11.50
C ILE A 246 -3.87 -4.33 -12.62
N ILE A 247 -3.43 -3.10 -12.91
CA ILE A 247 -2.37 -2.81 -13.87
C ILE A 247 -1.05 -3.57 -13.61
N PHE A 248 -0.78 -4.02 -12.39
CA PHE A 248 0.42 -4.84 -12.15
C PHE A 248 0.35 -6.19 -12.89
N ILE A 249 -0.85 -6.78 -13.06
CA ILE A 249 -1.06 -7.98 -13.87
C ILE A 249 -0.88 -7.66 -15.36
N PHE A 250 -1.39 -6.52 -15.81
CA PHE A 250 -1.15 -6.03 -17.17
C PHE A 250 0.36 -5.94 -17.44
N ILE A 251 1.11 -5.28 -16.56
CA ILE A 251 2.58 -5.13 -16.69
C ILE A 251 3.29 -6.48 -16.71
N PHE A 252 2.88 -7.43 -15.84
CA PHE A 252 3.43 -8.78 -15.89
C PHE A 252 3.18 -9.45 -17.24
N CYS A 253 1.97 -9.35 -17.78
CA CYS A 253 1.65 -9.90 -19.09
C CYS A 253 2.49 -9.24 -20.19
N ILE A 254 2.57 -7.90 -20.20
CA ILE A 254 3.37 -7.15 -21.16
C ILE A 254 4.86 -7.51 -21.07
N ALA A 255 5.40 -7.75 -19.88
CA ALA A 255 6.77 -8.22 -19.70
C ALA A 255 7.03 -9.57 -20.39
N VAL A 256 6.09 -10.53 -20.28
CA VAL A 256 6.18 -11.83 -20.97
C VAL A 256 6.11 -11.65 -22.49
N LEU A 257 5.16 -10.86 -22.95
CA LEU A 257 4.96 -10.54 -24.36
C LEU A 257 6.16 -9.81 -24.97
N THR A 258 6.83 -8.95 -24.21
CA THR A 258 8.05 -8.24 -24.65
C THR A 258 9.22 -9.20 -24.85
N ALA A 259 9.36 -10.22 -23.99
CA ALA A 259 10.35 -11.26 -24.20
C ALA A 259 10.08 -12.05 -25.49
N TYR A 260 8.83 -12.48 -25.71
CA TYR A 260 8.44 -13.15 -26.96
C TYR A 260 8.73 -12.29 -28.19
N PHE A 261 8.40 -10.99 -28.11
CA PHE A 261 8.64 -10.03 -29.18
C PHE A 261 10.12 -9.95 -29.56
N ILE A 262 11.02 -9.76 -28.59
CA ILE A 262 12.46 -9.63 -28.85
C ILE A 262 13.07 -10.91 -29.40
N GLU A 263 12.58 -12.08 -28.98
CA GLU A 263 13.05 -13.37 -29.52
C GLU A 263 12.63 -13.56 -30.97
N ASN A 264 11.42 -13.15 -31.35
CA ASN A 264 10.80 -13.49 -32.63
C ASN A 264 10.74 -12.34 -33.65
N ILE A 265 11.28 -11.16 -33.32
CA ILE A 265 11.20 -10.00 -34.20
C ILE A 265 12.03 -10.18 -35.47
N SER A 266 11.39 -9.93 -36.62
CA SER A 266 12.03 -9.99 -37.95
C SER A 266 11.64 -8.77 -38.80
N ILE A 267 12.48 -8.43 -39.78
CA ILE A 267 12.26 -7.27 -40.65
C ILE A 267 10.98 -7.39 -41.49
N HIS A 268 10.60 -8.60 -41.89
CA HIS A 268 9.37 -8.84 -42.65
C HIS A 268 8.13 -8.54 -41.81
N VAL A 269 8.11 -8.97 -40.55
CA VAL A 269 6.99 -8.68 -39.64
C VAL A 269 6.97 -7.20 -39.25
N PHE A 270 8.13 -6.59 -39.04
CA PHE A 270 8.25 -5.16 -38.80
C PHE A 270 7.61 -4.34 -39.93
N LYS A 271 7.94 -4.63 -41.20
CA LYS A 271 7.32 -3.95 -42.35
C LYS A 271 5.79 -4.06 -42.37
N LYS A 272 5.23 -5.21 -41.97
CA LYS A 272 3.77 -5.39 -41.86
C LYS A 272 3.15 -4.54 -40.75
N CYS A 273 3.83 -4.42 -39.62
CA CYS A 273 3.36 -3.67 -38.46
C CYS A 273 3.62 -2.15 -38.59
N PHE A 274 4.51 -1.72 -39.49
CA PHE A 274 5.03 -0.36 -39.57
C PHE A 274 3.95 0.72 -39.63
N ARG A 275 2.87 0.52 -40.41
CA ARG A 275 1.76 1.49 -40.48
C ARG A 275 1.02 1.68 -39.15
N PHE A 276 0.91 0.62 -38.35
CA PHE A 276 0.26 0.68 -37.03
C PHE A 276 1.17 1.35 -36.00
N TYR A 277 2.48 1.14 -36.13
CA TYR A 277 3.47 1.91 -35.40
C TYR A 277 3.51 3.38 -35.80
N TRP A 278 3.18 3.74 -37.05
CA TRP A 278 2.99 5.15 -37.42
C TRP A 278 1.73 5.74 -36.79
N GLY A 279 0.66 4.94 -36.71
CA GLY A 279 -0.58 5.29 -36.00
C GLY A 279 -0.35 5.69 -34.54
N TYR A 280 0.74 5.26 -33.90
CA TYR A 280 1.14 5.72 -32.56
C TYR A 280 1.46 7.22 -32.53
N PHE A 281 2.18 7.78 -33.51
CA PHE A 281 2.47 9.22 -33.55
C PHE A 281 1.20 10.03 -33.79
N VAL A 282 0.31 9.52 -34.65
CA VAL A 282 -1.02 10.11 -34.87
C VAL A 282 -1.83 10.07 -33.58
N PHE A 283 -1.83 8.94 -32.87
CA PHE A 283 -2.50 8.79 -31.58
C PHE A 283 -1.98 9.79 -30.54
N LEU A 284 -0.66 9.97 -30.42
CA LEU A 284 -0.08 10.99 -29.54
C LEU A 284 -0.54 12.40 -29.93
N GLY A 285 -0.55 12.73 -31.22
CA GLY A 285 -1.04 14.03 -31.71
C GLY A 285 -2.52 14.25 -31.35
N ILE A 286 -3.38 13.29 -31.64
CA ILE A 286 -4.82 13.34 -31.32
C ILE A 286 -5.02 13.48 -29.81
N THR A 287 -4.36 12.64 -29.01
CA THR A 287 -4.48 12.67 -27.55
C THR A 287 -4.04 14.01 -26.99
N THR A 288 -2.99 14.60 -27.56
CA THR A 288 -2.48 15.90 -27.17
C THR A 288 -3.49 17.01 -27.48
N ILE A 289 -4.08 17.01 -28.68
CA ILE A 289 -5.15 17.95 -29.06
C ILE A 289 -6.40 17.76 -28.19
N SER A 290 -6.87 16.53 -28.02
CA SER A 290 -8.05 16.21 -27.21
C SER A 290 -7.87 16.65 -25.76
N THR A 291 -6.69 16.39 -25.17
CA THR A 291 -6.40 16.82 -23.80
C THR A 291 -6.40 18.35 -23.70
N PHE A 292 -5.81 19.06 -24.67
CA PHE A 292 -5.86 20.52 -24.69
C PHE A 292 -7.30 21.04 -24.73
N LEU A 293 -8.14 20.49 -25.62
CA LEU A 293 -9.54 20.92 -25.77
C LEU A 293 -10.36 20.67 -24.50
N ILE A 294 -10.17 19.52 -23.85
CA ILE A 294 -10.87 19.18 -22.61
C ILE A 294 -10.49 20.15 -21.49
N TYR A 295 -9.19 20.36 -21.26
CA TYR A 295 -8.72 21.16 -20.14
C TYR A 295 -8.80 22.68 -20.40
N LYS A 296 -8.94 23.12 -21.66
CA LYS A 296 -9.15 24.54 -22.00
C LYS A 296 -10.40 25.13 -21.35
N ASN A 297 -11.43 24.32 -21.19
CA ASN A 297 -12.69 24.74 -20.58
C ASN A 297 -12.68 24.66 -19.04
N ILE A 298 -11.63 24.07 -18.45
CA ILE A 298 -11.53 23.78 -17.01
C ILE A 298 -10.48 24.69 -16.35
N LEU A 299 -9.35 24.92 -17.01
CA LEU A 299 -8.19 25.62 -16.45
C LEU A 299 -8.07 27.05 -16.98
N GLN A 300 -7.57 27.95 -16.14
CA GLN A 300 -7.18 29.29 -16.56
C GLN A 300 -6.08 29.23 -17.64
N THR A 301 -6.13 30.14 -18.61
CA THR A 301 -5.25 30.14 -19.80
C THR A 301 -3.76 30.04 -19.48
N GLY A 302 -3.28 30.75 -18.46
CA GLY A 302 -1.86 30.71 -18.06
C GLY A 302 -1.42 29.34 -17.52
N ILE A 303 -2.24 28.74 -16.65
CA ILE A 303 -2.00 27.41 -16.07
C ILE A 303 -2.06 26.34 -17.17
N LEU A 304 -3.08 26.42 -18.04
CA LEU A 304 -3.24 25.52 -19.18
C LEU A 304 -2.01 25.55 -20.09
N THR A 305 -1.52 26.74 -20.44
CA THR A 305 -0.38 26.91 -21.35
C THR A 305 0.89 26.31 -20.76
N ASN A 306 1.15 26.52 -19.46
CA ASN A 306 2.31 25.94 -18.77
C ASN A 306 2.24 24.40 -18.68
N ASN A 307 1.06 23.87 -18.35
CA ASN A 307 0.82 22.43 -18.28
C ASN A 307 0.99 21.77 -19.66
N PHE A 308 0.48 22.41 -20.70
CA PHE A 308 0.58 21.88 -22.06
C PHE A 308 2.00 21.95 -22.62
N ARG A 309 2.73 23.04 -22.34
CA ARG A 309 4.17 23.15 -22.66
C ARG A 309 4.96 22.03 -21.99
N THR A 310 4.64 21.72 -20.74
CA THR A 310 5.24 20.59 -20.01
C THR A 310 4.95 19.26 -20.70
N SER A 311 3.70 19.07 -21.16
CA SER A 311 3.26 17.86 -21.87
C SER A 311 4.02 17.65 -23.18
N LEU A 312 4.06 18.68 -24.03
CA LEU A 312 4.78 18.66 -25.31
C LEU A 312 6.27 18.38 -25.12
N ARG A 313 6.92 19.03 -24.15
CA ARG A 313 8.32 18.77 -23.80
C ARG A 313 8.52 17.31 -23.39
N ASN A 314 7.61 16.75 -22.60
CA ASN A 314 7.74 15.41 -22.06
C ASN A 314 7.45 14.30 -23.10
N LEU A 315 6.87 14.63 -24.27
CA LEU A 315 6.74 13.73 -25.42
C LEU A 315 8.05 13.53 -26.21
N ALA A 316 9.00 14.47 -26.13
CA ALA A 316 10.20 14.45 -26.96
C ALA A 316 11.03 13.17 -26.77
N ILE A 317 11.23 12.74 -25.52
CA ILE A 317 12.05 11.55 -25.22
C ILE A 317 11.37 10.25 -25.67
N PRO A 318 10.10 9.97 -25.34
CA PRO A 318 9.39 8.80 -25.90
C PRO A 318 9.40 8.72 -27.42
N ILE A 319 9.26 9.87 -28.10
CA ILE A 319 9.34 9.96 -29.56
C ILE A 319 10.75 9.60 -30.04
N LEU A 320 11.79 10.16 -29.43
CA LEU A 320 13.18 9.86 -29.77
C LEU A 320 13.52 8.38 -29.57
N ILE A 321 13.08 7.77 -28.46
CA ILE A 321 13.28 6.35 -28.18
C ILE A 321 12.54 5.50 -29.22
N SER A 322 11.32 5.88 -29.60
CA SER A 322 10.54 5.18 -30.64
C SER A 322 11.23 5.25 -32.01
N ILE A 323 11.71 6.43 -32.41
CA ILE A 323 12.45 6.61 -33.67
C ILE A 323 13.74 5.77 -33.66
N THR A 324 14.50 5.83 -32.56
CA THR A 324 15.73 5.04 -32.39
C THR A 324 15.44 3.55 -32.48
N PHE A 325 14.36 3.09 -31.84
CA PHE A 325 13.90 1.71 -31.92
C PHE A 325 13.60 1.30 -33.37
N PHE A 326 12.86 2.12 -34.13
CA PHE A 326 12.56 1.82 -35.53
C PHE A 326 13.80 1.83 -36.43
N LEU A 327 14.74 2.74 -36.20
CA LEU A 327 16.03 2.76 -36.90
C LEU A 327 16.82 1.46 -36.62
N ILE A 328 16.86 1.00 -35.37
CA ILE A 328 17.49 -0.28 -35.02
C ILE A 328 16.82 -1.44 -35.78
N LEU A 329 15.48 -1.48 -35.85
CA LEU A 329 14.76 -2.54 -36.57
C LEU A 329 14.99 -2.52 -38.08
N ALA A 330 15.10 -1.33 -38.67
CA ALA A 330 15.27 -1.15 -40.11
C ALA A 330 16.72 -1.41 -40.57
N LEU A 331 17.70 -0.91 -39.81
CA LEU A 331 19.11 -0.86 -40.23
C LEU A 331 19.94 -2.05 -39.74
N VAL A 332 19.64 -2.60 -38.56
CA VAL A 332 20.46 -3.66 -37.95
C VAL A 332 20.02 -5.03 -38.43
N LYS A 333 20.81 -5.66 -39.30
CA LYS A 333 20.50 -7.01 -39.83
C LYS A 333 20.84 -8.12 -38.84
N ASN A 334 21.93 -7.99 -38.09
CA ASN A 334 22.38 -9.02 -37.14
C ASN A 334 21.45 -9.08 -35.91
N GLN A 335 20.80 -10.22 -35.70
CA GLN A 335 19.80 -10.38 -34.64
C GLN A 335 20.38 -10.23 -33.22
N LYS A 336 21.62 -10.72 -32.99
CA LYS A 336 22.27 -10.61 -31.68
C LYS A 336 22.55 -9.15 -31.33
N ILE A 337 23.14 -8.40 -32.26
CA ILE A 337 23.43 -6.97 -32.09
C ILE A 337 22.13 -6.19 -31.89
N LYS A 338 21.11 -6.49 -32.72
CA LYS A 338 19.78 -5.88 -32.60
C LYS A 338 19.18 -6.08 -31.21
N SER A 339 19.18 -7.32 -30.69
CA SER A 339 18.67 -7.59 -29.34
C SER A 339 19.45 -6.82 -28.26
N ILE A 340 20.78 -6.70 -28.38
CA ILE A 340 21.61 -5.92 -27.44
C ILE A 340 21.23 -4.43 -27.48
N LEU A 341 21.14 -3.84 -28.66
CA LEU A 341 20.77 -2.43 -28.81
C LEU A 341 19.36 -2.14 -28.28
N ILE A 342 18.40 -3.04 -28.54
CA ILE A 342 17.05 -2.95 -27.96
C ILE A 342 17.10 -3.06 -26.43
N LEU A 343 17.91 -3.97 -25.87
CA LEU A 343 18.08 -4.07 -24.42
C LEU A 343 18.64 -2.78 -23.83
N LEU A 344 19.70 -2.22 -24.42
CA LEU A 344 20.28 -0.95 -23.96
C LEU A 344 19.25 0.19 -24.02
N LEU A 345 18.42 0.21 -25.06
CA LEU A 345 17.36 1.20 -25.21
C LEU A 345 16.27 1.04 -24.13
N VAL A 346 15.85 -0.19 -23.82
CA VAL A 346 14.92 -0.47 -22.69
C VAL A 346 15.53 -0.07 -21.35
N VAL A 347 16.80 -0.39 -21.11
CA VAL A 347 17.51 -0.02 -19.87
C VAL A 347 17.55 1.50 -19.74
N GLY A 348 17.96 2.22 -20.79
CA GLY A 348 18.03 3.68 -20.78
C GLY A 348 16.66 4.32 -20.54
N ASP A 349 15.61 3.81 -21.19
CA ASP A 349 14.23 4.26 -21.04
C ASP A 349 13.71 4.09 -19.60
N LEU A 350 13.73 2.86 -19.09
CA LEU A 350 13.21 2.55 -17.75
C LEU A 350 14.07 3.18 -16.63
N PHE A 351 15.40 3.23 -16.79
CA PHE A 351 16.28 3.89 -15.84
C PHE A 351 16.01 5.39 -15.79
N ARG A 352 15.90 6.07 -16.93
CA ARG A 352 15.59 7.51 -16.99
C ARG A 352 14.24 7.82 -16.35
N PHE A 353 13.23 6.97 -16.56
CA PHE A 353 11.95 7.09 -15.88
C PHE A 353 12.11 6.93 -14.36
N GLY A 354 12.75 5.83 -13.92
CA GLY A 354 12.86 5.51 -12.50
C GLY A 354 13.71 6.49 -11.70
N TRP A 355 14.85 6.91 -12.26
CA TRP A 355 15.76 7.89 -11.66
C TRP A 355 15.08 9.22 -11.37
N LYS A 356 14.21 9.68 -12.28
CA LYS A 356 13.47 10.93 -12.09
C LYS A 356 12.45 10.85 -10.94
N TYR A 357 11.81 9.70 -10.77
CA TYR A 357 10.78 9.52 -9.74
C TYR A 357 11.35 9.27 -8.33
N THR A 358 12.54 8.68 -8.24
CA THR A 358 13.17 8.29 -6.95
C THR A 358 14.42 9.12 -6.63
N PRO A 359 14.29 10.45 -6.40
CA PRO A 359 15.44 11.26 -6.01
C PRO A 359 15.93 10.86 -4.62
N PHE A 360 17.25 10.94 -4.41
CA PHE A 360 17.85 10.77 -3.09
C PHE A 360 17.91 12.10 -2.34
N VAL A 361 17.68 12.06 -1.03
CA VAL A 361 17.87 13.19 -0.12
C VAL A 361 18.93 12.85 0.91
N HIS A 362 19.62 13.86 1.43
CA HIS A 362 20.61 13.65 2.50
C HIS A 362 19.94 13.08 3.75
N GLN A 363 20.55 12.07 4.39
CA GLN A 363 19.99 11.36 5.54
C GLN A 363 19.57 12.31 6.69
N GLN A 364 20.27 13.43 6.84
CA GLN A 364 19.95 14.47 7.83
C GLN A 364 18.54 15.05 7.70
N TYR A 365 17.90 14.92 6.54
CA TYR A 365 16.52 15.39 6.31
C TYR A 365 15.47 14.33 6.62
N THR A 366 15.86 13.08 6.89
CA THR A 366 14.95 11.97 7.18
C THR A 366 14.77 11.82 8.70
N TYR A 367 13.65 12.32 9.22
CA TYR A 367 13.34 12.35 10.67
C TYR A 367 14.45 13.01 11.53
N PRO A 368 14.86 14.25 11.24
CA PRO A 368 15.89 14.94 12.01
C PRO A 368 15.52 15.09 13.48
N GLN A 369 16.49 14.98 14.39
CA GLN A 369 16.29 15.48 15.75
C GLN A 369 16.20 17.01 15.70
N THR A 370 15.13 17.55 16.26
CA THR A 370 14.85 18.97 16.39
C THR A 370 14.84 19.37 17.86
N GLU A 371 14.99 20.66 18.15
CA GLU A 371 14.83 21.20 19.52
C GLU A 371 13.50 20.79 20.16
N ILE A 372 12.40 20.83 19.38
CA ILE A 372 11.07 20.41 19.85
C ILE A 372 11.04 18.91 20.18
N SER A 373 11.57 18.05 19.30
CA SER A 373 11.59 16.60 19.56
C SER A 373 12.50 16.24 20.73
N ASN A 374 13.62 16.94 20.90
CA ASN A 374 14.52 16.77 22.03
C ASN A 374 13.85 17.18 23.35
N PHE A 375 13.18 18.35 23.36
CA PHE A 375 12.40 18.81 24.50
C PHE A 375 11.37 17.76 24.92
N LEU A 376 10.57 17.25 23.97
CA LEU A 376 9.52 16.26 24.24
C LEU A 376 10.08 14.92 24.74
N LYS A 377 11.18 14.44 24.15
CA LYS A 377 11.84 13.18 24.58
C LYS A 377 12.42 13.26 26.00
N ASN A 378 12.82 14.44 26.44
CA ASN A 378 13.38 14.65 27.77
C ASN A 378 12.31 14.79 28.86
N GLN A 379 11.01 14.79 28.51
CA GLN A 379 9.94 14.84 29.50
C GLN A 379 9.70 13.47 30.12
N SER A 380 9.53 13.42 31.44
CA SER A 380 9.26 12.20 32.18
C SER A 380 7.79 11.76 32.09
N GLY A 381 7.58 10.45 32.12
CA GLY A 381 6.26 9.82 32.25
C GLY A 381 5.64 9.34 30.94
N LEU A 382 4.51 8.65 31.05
CA LEU A 382 3.73 8.17 29.90
C LEU A 382 2.69 9.22 29.50
N PHE A 383 2.91 9.86 28.37
CA PHE A 383 2.00 10.87 27.84
C PHE A 383 1.87 10.76 26.32
N ARG A 384 0.74 11.27 25.81
CA ARG A 384 0.53 11.56 24.39
C ARG A 384 0.82 13.04 24.11
N ILE A 385 1.13 13.32 22.85
CA ILE A 385 1.16 14.66 22.29
C ILE A 385 0.02 14.82 21.29
N GLU A 386 -0.38 16.06 21.04
CA GLU A 386 -1.17 16.44 19.88
C GLU A 386 -0.56 17.63 19.17
N LYS A 387 -1.09 17.93 18.00
CA LYS A 387 -0.62 19.02 17.17
C LYS A 387 -1.78 19.82 16.60
N GLU A 388 -1.52 21.08 16.33
CA GLU A 388 -2.36 21.89 15.48
C GLU A 388 -2.45 21.25 14.09
N LYS A 389 -3.67 21.23 13.53
CA LYS A 389 -3.92 20.75 12.17
C LYS A 389 -3.14 21.59 11.17
N GLY A 390 -2.49 20.93 10.21
CA GLY A 390 -1.64 21.57 9.21
C GLY A 390 -0.33 20.81 8.98
N ALA A 391 0.65 21.50 8.40
CA ALA A 391 1.96 20.93 8.00
C ALA A 391 2.92 20.67 9.18
N LEU A 392 2.39 20.45 10.38
CA LEU A 392 3.15 20.03 11.55
C LEU A 392 3.05 18.53 11.68
N LEU A 393 4.17 17.84 11.90
CA LEU A 393 4.28 16.38 12.14
C LEU A 393 3.15 15.57 11.47
N PRO A 394 3.22 15.29 10.15
CA PRO A 394 2.21 14.50 9.45
C PRO A 394 1.87 13.19 10.17
N PRO A 395 0.69 12.58 9.92
CA PRO A 395 0.26 11.38 10.64
C PRO A 395 1.34 10.31 10.76
N ASN A 396 1.47 9.75 11.96
CA ASN A 396 2.43 8.72 12.36
C ASN A 396 3.92 9.13 12.38
N THR A 397 4.29 10.36 12.01
CA THR A 397 5.71 10.79 12.02
C THR A 397 6.32 10.86 13.43
N TRP A 398 5.50 11.10 14.46
CA TRP A 398 5.90 11.06 15.87
C TRP A 398 6.42 9.69 16.32
N ALA A 399 5.99 8.60 15.66
CA ALA A 399 6.42 7.24 15.99
C ALA A 399 7.93 7.05 15.79
N SER A 400 8.52 7.72 14.78
CA SER A 400 9.98 7.75 14.57
C SER A 400 10.75 8.39 15.74
N TYR A 401 10.07 9.13 16.61
CA TYR A 401 10.63 9.77 17.80
C TYR A 401 10.23 9.05 19.10
N ASN A 402 9.58 7.88 19.02
CA ASN A 402 9.00 7.15 20.17
C ASN A 402 8.00 7.99 20.98
N LEU A 403 7.33 8.94 20.33
CA LEU A 403 6.25 9.73 20.92
C LEU A 403 4.91 9.06 20.60
N SER A 404 3.93 9.23 21.48
CA SER A 404 2.56 8.72 21.27
C SER A 404 1.62 9.88 20.95
N ALA A 405 0.60 9.66 20.12
CA ALA A 405 -0.45 10.64 19.83
C ALA A 405 -1.83 9.98 19.91
N THR A 406 -2.90 10.78 19.93
CA THR A 406 -4.27 10.30 19.73
C THR A 406 -4.68 10.33 18.26
N SER A 407 -4.18 11.30 17.50
CA SER A 407 -4.32 11.41 16.06
C SER A 407 -3.43 10.40 15.34
N GLY A 408 -3.68 10.15 14.06
CA GLY A 408 -2.90 9.20 13.27
C GLY A 408 -3.62 8.63 12.06
N TYR A 409 -2.92 7.72 11.40
CA TYR A 409 -3.46 6.92 10.31
C TYR A 409 -3.27 5.43 10.62
N ASP A 410 -4.36 4.67 10.61
CA ASP A 410 -4.30 3.21 10.68
C ASP A 410 -5.32 2.60 9.71
N PRO A 411 -4.88 1.84 8.68
CA PRO A 411 -5.78 1.20 7.71
C PRO A 411 -6.86 0.32 8.35
N MET A 412 -6.59 -0.22 9.53
CA MET A 412 -7.48 -1.11 10.29
C MET A 412 -7.94 -0.49 11.61
N ALA A 413 -7.96 0.86 11.72
CA ALA A 413 -8.42 1.59 12.90
C ALA A 413 -9.75 1.04 13.46
N LEU A 414 -9.85 0.96 14.79
CA LEU A 414 -11.04 0.43 15.47
C LEU A 414 -12.21 1.43 15.38
N ASN A 415 -13.40 0.92 15.02
CA ASN A 415 -14.64 1.70 14.93
C ASN A 415 -14.86 2.54 16.17
N SER A 416 -14.86 1.87 17.33
CA SER A 416 -15.09 2.52 18.63
C SER A 416 -14.13 3.68 18.89
N TYR A 417 -12.87 3.56 18.46
CA TYR A 417 -11.89 4.63 18.64
C TYR A 417 -12.14 5.79 17.66
N VAL A 418 -12.43 5.51 16.39
CA VAL A 418 -12.72 6.54 15.39
C VAL A 418 -13.96 7.35 15.77
N TYR A 419 -15.05 6.70 16.17
CA TYR A 419 -16.26 7.39 16.64
C TYR A 419 -15.99 8.20 17.91
N PHE A 420 -15.31 7.61 18.90
CA PHE A 420 -14.91 8.35 20.09
C PHE A 420 -14.06 9.57 19.74
N TYR A 421 -13.08 9.41 18.84
CA TYR A 421 -12.20 10.49 18.44
C TYR A 421 -12.99 11.66 17.87
N ASP A 422 -13.89 11.40 16.91
CA ASP A 422 -14.62 12.48 16.26
C ASP A 422 -15.71 13.09 17.15
N GLU A 423 -16.46 12.26 17.88
CA GLU A 423 -17.54 12.72 18.76
C GLU A 423 -17.01 13.43 20.02
N PHE A 424 -16.00 12.87 20.68
CA PHE A 424 -15.50 13.36 21.96
C PHE A 424 -14.37 14.38 21.82
N LEU A 425 -13.38 14.15 20.95
CA LEU A 425 -12.25 15.08 20.78
C LEU A 425 -12.57 16.20 19.81
N ASN A 426 -13.23 15.92 18.69
CA ASN A 426 -13.59 16.94 17.71
C ASN A 426 -14.97 17.57 17.94
N GLU A 427 -15.75 17.08 18.92
CA GLU A 427 -17.10 17.55 19.23
C GLU A 427 -18.03 17.53 17.99
N SER A 428 -17.80 16.55 17.10
CA SER A 428 -18.52 16.40 15.83
C SER A 428 -19.92 15.83 16.06
N LYS A 429 -20.94 16.50 15.52
CA LYS A 429 -22.34 16.02 15.57
C LYS A 429 -22.67 15.02 14.47
N THR A 430 -21.85 14.96 13.43
CA THR A 430 -22.00 14.07 12.27
C THR A 430 -20.64 13.44 12.01
N PRO A 431 -20.33 12.29 12.63
CA PRO A 431 -18.98 11.77 12.63
C PRO A 431 -18.41 11.64 11.21
N GLY A 432 -17.30 12.31 10.93
CA GLY A 432 -16.52 12.14 9.72
C GLY A 432 -15.76 10.83 9.78
N VAL A 433 -16.45 9.74 9.48
CA VAL A 433 -15.91 8.39 9.69
C VAL A 433 -14.78 8.09 8.70
N SER A 434 -13.55 8.05 9.20
CA SER A 434 -12.35 7.82 8.40
C SER A 434 -11.29 7.09 9.21
N ARG A 435 -10.46 6.30 8.51
CA ARG A 435 -9.21 5.72 9.03
C ARG A 435 -8.12 6.75 9.36
N TYR A 436 -8.36 8.02 9.05
CA TYR A 436 -7.53 9.15 9.47
C TYR A 436 -8.21 9.85 10.63
N SER A 437 -7.56 9.86 11.79
CA SER A 437 -7.98 10.63 12.96
C SER A 437 -7.13 11.89 13.03
N GLU A 438 -7.70 13.03 12.65
CA GLU A 438 -7.04 14.34 12.74
C GLU A 438 -7.83 15.26 13.66
N ILE A 439 -7.11 15.96 14.54
CA ILE A 439 -7.73 16.85 15.52
C ILE A 439 -8.21 18.15 14.86
N ASP A 440 -9.43 18.57 15.17
CA ASP A 440 -10.04 19.83 14.73
C ASP A 440 -10.32 20.79 15.89
N LYS A 441 -10.40 20.26 17.13
CA LYS A 441 -10.64 21.03 18.36
C LYS A 441 -9.50 20.85 19.37
N TYR A 442 -9.14 21.94 20.05
CA TYR A 442 -8.01 21.96 20.99
C TYR A 442 -8.47 22.08 22.45
N ASN A 443 -9.59 21.45 22.79
CA ASN A 443 -10.16 21.47 24.13
C ASN A 443 -9.22 20.74 25.12
N ALA A 444 -8.65 21.50 26.07
CA ALA A 444 -7.70 20.97 27.05
C ALA A 444 -8.29 19.86 27.92
N GLN A 445 -9.57 19.96 28.29
CA GLN A 445 -10.24 18.96 29.13
C GLN A 445 -10.37 17.62 28.38
N SER A 446 -10.92 17.64 27.16
CA SER A 446 -11.11 16.43 26.36
C SER A 446 -9.78 15.77 25.99
N LEU A 447 -8.78 16.57 25.60
CA LEU A 447 -7.43 16.08 25.32
C LEU A 447 -6.71 15.57 26.58
N GLY A 448 -6.93 16.22 27.72
CA GLY A 448 -6.39 15.80 29.01
C GLY A 448 -6.90 14.41 29.41
N GLU A 449 -8.19 14.16 29.20
CA GLU A 449 -8.85 12.88 29.44
C GLU A 449 -8.31 11.74 28.56
N THR A 450 -7.63 12.06 27.45
CA THR A 450 -6.98 11.08 26.58
C THR A 450 -5.46 11.01 26.78
N ASN A 451 -4.96 11.51 27.92
CA ASN A 451 -3.54 11.51 28.29
C ASN A 451 -2.66 12.40 27.40
N VAL A 452 -3.24 13.40 26.72
CA VAL A 452 -2.47 14.39 25.97
C VAL A 452 -1.91 15.45 26.91
N LYS A 453 -0.58 15.45 27.07
CA LYS A 453 0.13 16.41 27.92
C LYS A 453 0.58 17.64 27.17
N TYR A 454 1.02 17.49 25.92
CA TYR A 454 1.56 18.59 25.12
C TYR A 454 0.81 18.77 23.81
N LEU A 455 0.47 20.01 23.49
CA LEU A 455 -0.05 20.44 22.18
C LEU A 455 1.02 21.28 21.48
N LEU A 456 1.39 20.90 20.26
CA LEU A 456 2.29 21.68 19.43
C LEU A 456 1.46 22.61 18.54
N ALA A 457 1.73 23.91 18.60
CA ALA A 457 0.98 24.93 17.87
C ALA A 457 1.89 25.85 17.05
N PHE A 458 1.37 26.43 15.97
CA PHE A 458 2.08 27.40 15.15
C PHE A 458 2.02 28.81 15.73
N LYS A 459 3.08 29.58 15.49
CA LYS A 459 3.09 31.05 15.67
C LYS A 459 2.70 31.74 14.38
N TYR A 460 1.72 32.63 14.47
CA TYR A 460 1.17 33.43 13.38
C TYR A 460 1.49 34.91 13.57
N LYS A 461 1.61 35.66 12.47
CA LYS A 461 1.69 37.13 12.51
C LYS A 461 0.30 37.76 12.67
N LYS A 462 0.23 38.91 13.35
CA LYS A 462 -1.00 39.65 13.64
C LYS A 462 -1.77 40.15 12.41
N ASP A 463 -1.06 40.40 11.31
CA ASP A 463 -1.47 41.10 10.09
C ASP A 463 -1.66 40.19 8.87
N GLY A 464 -1.69 38.86 9.07
CA GLY A 464 -2.09 37.90 8.06
C GLY A 464 -2.95 36.81 8.69
N GLY A 465 -3.91 36.27 7.95
CA GLY A 465 -4.68 35.11 8.40
C GLY A 465 -3.81 33.88 8.72
N MET A 466 -4.44 32.73 8.92
CA MET A 466 -3.78 31.46 9.26
C MET A 466 -2.67 31.01 8.27
N ASP A 467 -2.46 31.72 7.16
CA ASP A 467 -1.48 31.39 6.11
C ASP A 467 -0.07 31.96 6.32
N LYS A 468 0.20 32.72 7.40
CA LYS A 468 1.54 33.32 7.67
C LYS A 468 2.20 32.78 8.94
N ILE A 469 2.49 31.49 8.96
CA ILE A 469 3.36 30.86 9.99
C ILE A 469 4.72 31.57 10.01
N SER A 470 5.18 32.01 11.17
CA SER A 470 6.40 32.83 11.28
C SER A 470 7.15 32.57 12.59
N PRO A 471 8.49 32.43 12.57
CA PRO A 471 9.29 32.38 13.81
C PRO A 471 9.12 33.60 14.71
N ASN A 472 8.87 34.76 14.11
CA ASN A 472 8.61 36.03 14.81
C ASN A 472 7.11 36.30 15.01
N GLY A 473 6.25 35.31 14.75
CA GLY A 473 4.83 35.42 15.06
C GLY A 473 4.60 35.48 16.56
N ASP A 474 3.59 36.23 16.97
CA ASP A 474 3.19 36.48 18.37
C ASP A 474 1.78 35.98 18.70
N HIS A 475 1.03 35.50 17.70
CA HIS A 475 -0.33 34.98 17.85
C HIS A 475 -0.37 33.46 17.70
N LEU A 476 -1.30 32.81 18.40
CA LEU A 476 -1.61 31.38 18.28
C LEU A 476 -2.99 31.20 17.67
N ASN A 477 -3.33 29.97 17.28
CA ASN A 477 -4.65 29.64 16.77
C ASN A 477 -5.75 30.06 17.77
N LYS A 478 -6.72 30.85 17.29
CA LYS A 478 -7.84 31.37 18.10
C LYS A 478 -8.68 30.28 18.79
N ASN A 479 -8.64 29.05 18.27
CA ASN A 479 -9.36 27.92 18.86
C ASN A 479 -8.63 27.31 20.07
N ILE A 480 -7.43 27.78 20.40
CA ILE A 480 -6.65 27.34 21.56
C ILE A 480 -6.90 28.31 22.72
N ASN A 481 -7.57 27.84 23.77
CA ASN A 481 -7.80 28.64 24.98
C ASN A 481 -6.58 28.62 25.92
N LEU A 482 -5.79 29.69 25.92
CA LEU A 482 -4.57 29.79 26.74
C LEU A 482 -4.81 29.83 28.26
N LYS A 483 -6.06 29.87 28.74
CA LYS A 483 -6.36 29.69 30.17
C LYS A 483 -6.08 28.25 30.65
N ASP A 484 -6.26 27.28 29.76
CA ASP A 484 -6.11 25.85 30.08
C ASP A 484 -4.82 25.25 29.51
N TRP A 485 -4.05 26.04 28.76
CA TRP A 485 -2.81 25.66 28.10
C TRP A 485 -1.67 26.60 28.51
N LYS A 486 -0.60 26.04 29.08
CA LYS A 486 0.58 26.80 29.52
C LYS A 486 1.71 26.67 28.51
N LYS A 487 2.24 27.78 28.00
CA LYS A 487 3.46 27.76 27.18
C LYS A 487 4.65 27.30 28.03
N VAL A 488 5.32 26.24 27.61
CA VAL A 488 6.47 25.64 28.33
C VAL A 488 7.75 25.62 27.52
N TYR A 489 7.66 25.65 26.19
CA TYR A 489 8.82 25.66 25.30
C TYR A 489 8.45 26.32 23.96
N GLU A 490 9.43 26.87 23.27
CA GLU A 490 9.26 27.35 21.90
C GLU A 490 10.57 27.23 21.12
N TYR A 491 10.44 26.96 19.82
CA TYR A 491 11.57 27.00 18.91
C TYR A 491 11.08 27.30 17.49
N GLY A 492 11.74 28.26 16.82
CA GLY A 492 11.34 28.72 15.49
C GLY A 492 9.89 29.20 15.49
N SER A 493 9.06 28.67 14.61
CA SER A 493 7.62 28.98 14.47
C SER A 493 6.69 28.08 15.28
N ILE A 494 7.22 27.23 16.18
CA ILE A 494 6.43 26.27 16.96
C ILE A 494 6.49 26.60 18.44
N VAL A 495 5.33 26.50 19.09
CA VAL A 495 5.18 26.58 20.55
C VAL A 495 4.70 25.25 21.09
N VAL A 496 5.25 24.82 22.22
CA VAL A 496 4.78 23.67 22.98
C VAL A 496 3.96 24.17 24.16
N LEU A 497 2.70 23.73 24.20
CA LEU A 497 1.73 24.07 25.23
C LEU A 497 1.49 22.85 26.12
N GLU A 498 1.66 22.98 27.43
CA GLU A 498 1.35 21.97 28.42
C GLU A 498 -0.11 22.07 28.88
N ASN A 499 -0.80 20.95 28.83
CA ASN A 499 -2.20 20.81 29.20
C ASN A 499 -2.38 20.89 30.72
N GLN A 500 -3.07 21.92 31.21
CA GLN A 500 -3.33 22.08 32.64
C GLN A 500 -4.44 21.16 33.17
N LYS A 501 -5.15 20.45 32.27
CA LYS A 501 -6.18 19.44 32.58
C LYS A 501 -5.69 18.01 32.32
N PHE A 502 -4.37 17.81 32.21
CA PHE A 502 -3.76 16.51 31.92
C PHE A 502 -4.18 15.42 32.90
N LYS A 503 -4.55 14.24 32.37
CA LYS A 503 -4.73 13.01 33.14
C LYS A 503 -3.65 11.97 32.83
N PRO A 504 -3.10 11.27 33.83
CA PRO A 504 -2.06 10.28 33.62
C PRO A 504 -2.58 9.07 32.82
N ARG A 505 -1.65 8.32 32.21
CA ARG A 505 -2.00 7.16 31.37
C ARG A 505 -2.71 6.07 32.16
N ILE A 506 -2.32 5.92 33.42
CA ILE A 506 -2.89 5.04 34.42
C ILE A 506 -3.37 5.93 35.57
N GLU A 507 -4.64 5.83 35.95
CA GLU A 507 -5.24 6.65 37.01
C GLU A 507 -6.06 5.79 37.95
N ILE A 508 -6.05 6.14 39.24
CA ILE A 508 -7.00 5.63 40.23
C ILE A 508 -8.18 6.60 40.24
N LYS A 509 -9.35 6.16 39.77
CA LYS A 509 -10.50 7.02 39.46
C LYS A 509 -10.96 7.86 40.67
N ASP A 510 -10.91 7.29 41.87
CA ASP A 510 -11.59 7.83 43.05
C ASP A 510 -10.63 8.27 44.17
N GLN A 511 -9.31 8.30 43.94
CA GLN A 511 -8.35 8.63 44.99
C GLN A 511 -7.16 9.48 44.49
N ASN A 512 -7.02 10.69 45.03
CA ASN A 512 -5.80 11.52 44.92
C ASN A 512 -4.62 11.00 45.75
N GLN A 513 -4.72 9.82 46.38
CA GLN A 513 -3.77 9.33 47.40
C GLN A 513 -3.19 7.93 47.14
N GLY A 514 -3.60 7.23 46.08
CA GLY A 514 -2.99 5.94 45.76
C GLY A 514 -1.71 6.10 44.94
N LEU A 515 -0.69 5.28 45.24
CA LEU A 515 0.61 5.35 44.58
C LEU A 515 0.70 4.30 43.46
N ILE A 516 0.92 4.74 42.22
CA ILE A 516 1.28 3.86 41.10
C ILE A 516 2.79 3.91 40.91
N SER A 517 3.44 2.76 40.90
CA SER A 517 4.90 2.65 40.76
C SER A 517 5.32 1.45 39.89
N ALA A 518 6.61 1.36 39.59
CA ALA A 518 7.21 0.25 38.83
C ALA A 518 6.51 -0.05 37.50
N ILE A 519 6.14 1.00 36.76
CA ILE A 519 5.43 0.86 35.48
C ILE A 519 6.40 0.31 34.43
N VAL A 520 6.06 -0.84 33.87
CA VAL A 520 6.70 -1.40 32.67
C VAL A 520 5.64 -1.44 31.57
N TYR A 521 5.93 -0.77 30.45
CA TYR A 521 4.96 -0.57 29.38
C TYR A 521 5.52 -1.07 28.05
N SER A 522 4.81 -2.02 27.42
CA SER A 522 5.07 -2.50 26.06
C SER A 522 3.76 -2.65 25.28
N SER A 523 3.86 -2.91 23.97
CA SER A 523 2.68 -3.05 23.10
C SER A 523 1.75 -4.20 23.49
N ASN A 524 2.27 -5.26 24.11
CA ASN A 524 1.54 -6.48 24.45
C ASN A 524 1.45 -6.76 25.96
N LYS A 525 2.13 -5.97 26.79
CA LYS A 525 2.13 -6.13 28.25
C LYS A 525 2.27 -4.79 28.95
N VAL A 526 1.44 -4.54 29.96
CA VAL A 526 1.56 -3.39 30.86
C VAL A 526 1.53 -3.92 32.29
N THR A 527 2.56 -3.63 33.07
CA THR A 527 2.62 -4.02 34.49
C THR A 527 2.92 -2.82 35.36
N PHE A 528 2.34 -2.79 36.55
CA PHE A 528 2.61 -1.76 37.55
C PHE A 528 2.20 -2.26 38.93
N LYS A 529 2.75 -1.62 39.96
CA LYS A 529 2.27 -1.77 41.33
C LYS A 529 1.35 -0.62 41.66
N VAL A 530 0.32 -0.91 42.45
CA VAL A 530 -0.62 0.07 42.97
C VAL A 530 -0.82 -0.17 44.45
N ASP A 531 -0.85 0.90 45.23
CA ASP A 531 -1.31 0.86 46.63
C ASP A 531 -2.59 1.72 46.75
N THR A 532 -3.67 1.12 47.26
CA THR A 532 -4.98 1.76 47.34
C THR A 532 -5.54 1.73 48.76
N THR A 533 -6.29 2.76 49.17
CA THR A 533 -6.78 2.87 50.55
C THR A 533 -8.22 2.38 50.74
N SER A 534 -8.96 2.13 49.66
CA SER A 534 -10.36 1.68 49.67
C SER A 534 -10.55 0.33 49.02
N ASP A 535 -11.44 -0.46 49.61
CA ASP A 535 -12.03 -1.63 48.95
C ASP A 535 -12.82 -1.14 47.73
N ASN A 536 -12.61 -1.76 46.56
CA ASN A 536 -13.19 -1.42 45.25
C ASN A 536 -12.64 -0.18 44.54
N SER A 537 -11.35 0.12 44.69
CA SER A 537 -10.70 1.17 43.88
C SER A 537 -10.71 0.81 42.39
N VAL A 538 -10.99 1.77 41.49
CA VAL A 538 -11.00 1.54 40.05
C VAL A 538 -9.73 2.08 39.41
N ILE A 539 -9.02 1.23 38.67
CA ILE A 539 -7.93 1.67 37.78
C ILE A 539 -8.47 1.89 36.38
N ILE A 540 -8.15 3.06 35.83
CA ILE A 540 -8.34 3.40 34.42
C ILE A 540 -6.98 3.32 33.72
N LEU A 541 -6.94 2.58 32.61
CA LEU A 541 -5.82 2.54 31.67
C LEU A 541 -6.29 3.11 30.33
N ARG A 542 -5.77 4.28 29.94
CA ARG A 542 -6.16 5.04 28.72
C ARG A 542 -5.59 4.47 27.42
N ASP A 543 -5.59 3.15 27.34
CA ASP A 543 -5.30 2.37 26.15
C ASP A 543 -6.59 1.82 25.56
N THR A 544 -6.68 1.84 24.24
CA THR A 544 -7.85 1.36 23.53
C THR A 544 -8.12 -0.12 23.84
N TRP A 545 -9.35 -0.42 24.23
CA TRP A 545 -9.84 -1.76 24.48
C TRP A 545 -9.95 -2.53 23.17
N TYR A 546 -9.51 -3.77 23.18
CA TYR A 546 -9.63 -4.71 22.08
C TYR A 546 -9.75 -6.15 22.63
N PRO A 547 -10.51 -7.05 21.98
CA PRO A 547 -10.60 -8.45 22.42
C PRO A 547 -9.23 -9.13 22.51
N GLY A 548 -9.00 -9.92 23.56
CA GLY A 548 -7.74 -10.65 23.75
C GLY A 548 -6.82 -10.06 24.82
N TRP A 549 -7.11 -8.85 25.31
CA TRP A 549 -6.51 -8.36 26.56
C TRP A 549 -7.09 -9.11 27.76
N LYS A 550 -6.19 -9.51 28.67
CA LYS A 550 -6.50 -10.06 29.99
C LYS A 550 -5.84 -9.21 31.07
N ALA A 551 -6.48 -9.10 32.23
CA ALA A 551 -5.92 -8.41 33.39
C ALA A 551 -5.77 -9.38 34.56
N TYR A 552 -4.70 -9.22 35.33
CA TYR A 552 -4.42 -10.00 36.51
C TYR A 552 -4.09 -9.06 37.66
N VAL A 553 -4.64 -9.34 38.84
CA VAL A 553 -4.37 -8.63 40.09
C VAL A 553 -3.85 -9.67 41.08
N ASN A 554 -2.61 -9.49 41.55
CA ASN A 554 -1.94 -10.46 42.42
C ASN A 554 -1.94 -11.89 41.85
N GLY A 555 -1.81 -12.01 40.52
CA GLY A 555 -1.81 -13.28 39.79
C GLY A 555 -3.19 -13.86 39.47
N GLN A 556 -4.28 -13.30 40.00
CA GLN A 556 -5.64 -13.75 39.72
C GLN A 556 -6.27 -12.96 38.56
N GLU A 557 -6.90 -13.65 37.60
CA GLU A 557 -7.54 -13.00 36.45
C GLU A 557 -8.78 -12.20 36.90
N VAL A 558 -8.86 -10.93 36.50
CA VAL A 558 -9.99 -10.03 36.78
C VAL A 558 -10.64 -9.56 35.48
N PRO A 559 -11.96 -9.31 35.46
CA PRO A 559 -12.64 -8.81 34.27
C PRO A 559 -12.18 -7.39 33.91
N ILE A 560 -11.95 -7.14 32.62
CA ILE A 560 -11.69 -5.80 32.08
C ILE A 560 -13.02 -5.18 31.64
N ASN A 561 -13.43 -4.12 32.33
CA ASN A 561 -14.56 -3.29 31.94
C ASN A 561 -14.10 -2.16 31.00
N LYS A 562 -15.05 -1.52 30.31
CA LYS A 562 -14.77 -0.38 29.44
C LYS A 562 -14.97 0.94 30.18
N TYR A 563 -14.03 1.87 30.05
CA TYR A 563 -14.16 3.26 30.46
C TYR A 563 -14.34 4.14 29.21
N MET A 564 -15.34 5.03 29.21
CA MET A 564 -15.74 5.83 28.02
C MET A 564 -15.94 4.98 26.75
N ASN A 565 -16.39 3.72 26.91
CA ASN A 565 -16.56 2.72 25.84
C ASN A 565 -15.31 2.34 25.03
N ILE A 566 -14.15 3.00 25.24
CA ILE A 566 -12.93 2.75 24.47
C ILE A 566 -11.71 2.40 25.32
N TYR A 567 -11.65 2.78 26.59
CA TYR A 567 -10.50 2.52 27.45
C TYR A 567 -10.75 1.33 28.37
N ARG A 568 -9.70 0.85 29.01
CA ARG A 568 -9.75 -0.32 29.90
C ARG A 568 -9.87 0.13 31.34
N GLN A 569 -10.72 -0.52 32.12
CA GLN A 569 -10.77 -0.33 33.58
C GLN A 569 -10.90 -1.67 34.30
N ILE A 570 -10.32 -1.75 35.51
CA ILE A 570 -10.40 -2.92 36.39
C ILE A 570 -10.64 -2.48 37.83
N ASN A 571 -11.22 -3.35 38.64
CA ASN A 571 -11.34 -3.16 40.08
C ASN A 571 -10.10 -3.70 40.78
N ILE A 572 -9.64 -2.99 41.80
CA ILE A 572 -8.46 -3.29 42.61
C ILE A 572 -8.89 -3.37 44.09
N PRO A 573 -8.44 -4.42 44.82
CA PRO A 573 -8.68 -4.52 46.25
C PRO A 573 -7.84 -3.50 47.02
N LYS A 574 -8.21 -3.25 48.28
CA LYS A 574 -7.43 -2.39 49.18
C LYS A 574 -6.01 -2.93 49.39
N GLY A 575 -5.06 -2.01 49.54
CA GLY A 575 -3.66 -2.26 49.83
C GLY A 575 -2.79 -2.45 48.59
N GLU A 576 -1.56 -2.94 48.80
CA GLU A 576 -0.62 -3.18 47.73
C GLU A 576 -1.08 -4.31 46.80
N SER A 577 -1.09 -4.02 45.51
CA SER A 577 -1.42 -4.98 44.46
C SER A 577 -0.46 -4.87 43.28
N SER A 578 -0.09 -6.04 42.74
CA SER A 578 0.60 -6.14 41.45
C SER A 578 -0.42 -6.32 40.34
N VAL A 579 -0.40 -5.44 39.35
CA VAL A 579 -1.33 -5.46 38.22
C VAL A 579 -0.60 -5.78 36.93
N GLU A 580 -1.18 -6.70 36.15
CA GLU A 580 -0.69 -7.04 34.82
C GLU A 580 -1.80 -7.04 33.78
N PHE A 581 -1.66 -6.24 32.72
CA PHE A 581 -2.43 -6.38 31.48
C PHE A 581 -1.58 -7.13 30.46
N ILE A 582 -2.12 -8.21 29.88
CA ILE A 582 -1.42 -9.03 28.90
C ILE A 582 -2.31 -9.24 27.68
N TYR A 583 -1.77 -8.99 26.49
CA TYR A 583 -2.45 -9.26 25.23
C TYR A 583 -2.16 -10.67 24.74
N LYS A 584 -3.16 -11.57 24.82
CA LYS A 584 -3.10 -12.98 24.40
C LYS A 584 -4.38 -13.34 23.61
N PRO A 585 -4.54 -12.86 22.37
CA PRO A 585 -5.74 -13.12 21.58
C PRO A 585 -5.85 -14.60 21.18
N LYS A 586 -7.03 -15.20 21.37
CA LYS A 586 -7.30 -16.60 21.00
C LYS A 586 -7.15 -16.83 19.50
N SER A 587 -7.52 -15.83 18.68
CA SER A 587 -7.39 -15.82 17.23
C SER A 587 -5.96 -16.13 16.77
N PHE A 588 -4.95 -15.52 17.42
CA PHE A 588 -3.55 -15.77 17.13
C PHE A 588 -3.12 -17.19 17.51
N ILE A 589 -3.53 -17.67 18.68
CA ILE A 589 -3.19 -19.02 19.17
C ILE A 589 -3.76 -20.10 18.24
N TYR A 590 -5.04 -20.00 17.86
CA TYR A 590 -5.64 -20.93 16.90
C TYR A 590 -4.98 -20.82 15.53
N GLY A 591 -4.70 -19.59 15.08
CA GLY A 591 -3.94 -19.35 13.87
C GLY A 591 -2.57 -20.03 13.87
N LEU A 592 -1.85 -20.00 15.00
CA LEU A 592 -0.56 -20.65 15.16
C LEU A 592 -0.65 -22.18 15.05
N TYR A 593 -1.59 -22.81 15.75
CA TYR A 593 -1.78 -24.27 15.69
C TYR A 593 -2.16 -24.75 14.28
N ILE A 594 -3.06 -24.04 13.61
CA ILE A 594 -3.49 -24.37 12.23
C ILE A 594 -2.32 -24.19 11.25
N SER A 595 -1.49 -23.16 11.45
CA SER A 595 -0.30 -22.90 10.61
C SER A 595 0.73 -24.00 10.78
N PHE A 596 0.99 -24.42 12.03
CA PHE A 596 1.87 -25.54 12.31
C PHE A 596 1.37 -26.85 11.67
N PHE A 597 0.07 -27.15 11.79
CA PHE A 597 -0.54 -28.31 11.14
C PHE A 597 -0.42 -28.27 9.61
N GLY A 598 -0.64 -27.09 9.02
CA GLY A 598 -0.41 -26.86 7.59
C GLY A 598 1.03 -27.19 7.21
N LEU A 599 2.01 -26.61 7.93
CA LEU A 599 3.44 -26.78 7.69
C LEU A 599 3.87 -28.25 7.77
N THR A 600 3.46 -28.97 8.82
CA THR A 600 3.77 -30.39 8.97
C THR A 600 3.18 -31.21 7.83
N THR A 601 1.93 -30.93 7.44
CA THR A 601 1.25 -31.63 6.33
C THR A 601 1.98 -31.38 4.99
N TRP A 602 2.40 -30.14 4.74
CA TRP A 602 3.15 -29.80 3.55
C TRP A 602 4.53 -30.50 3.49
N ILE A 603 5.26 -30.56 4.60
CA ILE A 603 6.55 -31.27 4.67
C ILE A 603 6.33 -32.75 4.30
N ILE A 604 5.31 -33.40 4.88
CA ILE A 604 4.97 -34.79 4.58
C ILE A 604 4.69 -34.98 3.08
N PHE A 605 3.90 -34.09 2.45
CA PHE A 605 3.63 -34.18 1.01
C PHE A 605 4.87 -33.93 0.14
N ILE A 606 5.72 -32.95 0.48
CA ILE A 606 6.95 -32.70 -0.26
C ILE A 606 7.88 -33.91 -0.21
N LEU A 607 8.02 -34.55 0.95
CA LEU A 607 8.83 -35.75 1.10
C LEU A 607 8.23 -36.94 0.32
N LYS A 608 6.92 -37.16 0.44
CA LYS A 608 6.20 -38.25 -0.25
C LYS A 608 6.23 -38.13 -1.77
N PHE A 609 6.13 -36.91 -2.31
CA PHE A 609 6.00 -36.65 -3.75
C PHE A 609 7.32 -36.19 -4.41
N LYS A 610 8.46 -36.27 -3.71
CA LYS A 610 9.78 -35.80 -4.19
C LYS A 610 10.21 -36.37 -5.55
N LYS A 611 9.85 -37.64 -5.82
CA LYS A 611 10.18 -38.38 -7.06
C LYS A 611 8.95 -38.82 -7.88
N LYS A 612 7.73 -38.48 -7.47
CA LYS A 612 6.51 -39.02 -8.09
C LYS A 612 6.10 -38.23 -9.34
N GLU A 613 6.05 -38.93 -10.46
CA GLU A 613 5.53 -38.41 -11.74
C GLU A 613 4.02 -38.72 -11.86
N ILE A 614 3.28 -37.86 -12.58
CA ILE A 614 1.83 -37.96 -12.86
C ILE A 614 1.57 -38.46 -14.27
#